data_AF-A0A6G5VIJ6-F1
#
_entry.id   AF-A0A6G5VIJ6-F1
#
_cell.length_a   1.000
_cell.length_b   1.000
_cell.length_c   1.000
_cell.angle_alpha   90.00
_cell.angle_beta   90.00
_cell.angle_gamma   90.00
#
_symmetry.space_group_name_H-M   'P 1'
#
loop_
_entity.id
_entity.type
_entity.pdbx_description
1 polymer ?
#
loop_
_entity_poly.entity_id
_entity_poly.type
_entity_poly.pdbx_seq_one_letter_code
_entity_poly.pdbx_strand_id
1 'polypeptide(L)' 'GHLIYQCGGIDKRTIEKFEKEAAELGK' A
#
# COMPACT_ATOMS: atom_id res chain seq x y z
N GLY A 1 -18.30 -2.91 -7.21
CA GLY A 1 -17.25 -2.06 -6.62
C GLY A 1 -16.99 -2.43 -5.17
N HIS A 2 -16.47 -3.64 -4.92
CA HIS A 2 -16.13 -4.13 -3.58
C HIS A 2 -14.62 -4.25 -3.37
N LEU A 3 -13.83 -4.26 -4.46
CA LEU A 3 -12.37 -4.45 -4.43
C LEU A 3 -11.59 -3.17 -4.11
N ILE A 4 -12.17 -1.98 -4.32
CA ILE A 4 -11.50 -0.68 -4.05
C ILE A 4 -11.62 -0.29 -2.57
N TYR A 5 -12.54 -0.91 -1.83
CA TYR A 5 -12.76 -0.60 -0.41
C TYR A 5 -11.63 -1.11 0.50
N GLN A 6 -10.85 -2.10 0.04
CA GLN A 6 -9.66 -2.53 0.75
C GLN A 6 -8.60 -1.42 0.76
N CYS A 7 -8.46 -0.64 -0.32
CA CYS A 7 -7.54 0.50 -0.37
C CYS A 7 -8.03 1.72 0.45
N GLY A 8 -9.33 1.81 0.73
CA GLY A 8 -9.89 2.85 1.62
C GLY A 8 -9.70 2.54 3.13
N GLY A 9 -9.51 1.28 3.48
CA GLY A 9 -9.24 0.81 4.85
C GLY A 9 -7.79 0.46 5.14
N ILE A 10 -6.92 0.44 4.12
CA ILE A 10 -5.47 0.34 4.33
C ILE A 10 -5.01 1.71 4.83
N ASP A 11 -4.76 1.76 6.14
CA ASP A 11 -4.12 2.88 6.83
C ASP A 11 -2.93 3.40 6.02
N LYS A 12 -2.84 4.72 5.82
CA LYS A 12 -1.81 5.35 4.97
C LYS A 12 -0.38 4.96 5.39
N ARG A 13 -0.18 4.60 6.66
CA ARG A 13 1.09 4.08 7.19
C ARG A 13 1.49 2.74 6.58
N THR A 14 0.52 1.89 6.29
CA THR A 14 0.74 0.59 5.64
C THR A 14 1.09 0.81 4.17
N ILE A 15 0.40 1.73 3.49
CA ILE A 15 0.74 2.13 2.11
C ILE A 15 2.17 2.68 2.03
N GLU A 16 2.54 3.60 2.93
CA GLU A 16 3.89 4.18 2.93
C GLU A 16 5.00 3.14 3.17
N LYS A 17 4.74 2.13 4.01
CA LYS A 17 5.67 1.01 4.20
C LYS A 17 5.80 0.16 2.94
N PHE A 18 4.68 -0.17 2.29
CA PHE A 18 4.69 -0.91 1.03
C PHE A 18 5.37 -0.14 -0.10
N GLU A 19 5.20 1.18 -0.19
CA GLU A 19 5.90 2.01 -1.18
C GLU A 19 7.42 2.02 -0.94
N LYS A 20 7.87 2.13 0.31
CA LYS A 20 9.29 2.04 0.67
C LYS A 20 9.86 0.65 0.36
N GLU A 21 9.17 -0.40 0.78
CA GLU A 21 9.60 -1.79 0.55
C GLU A 21 9.62 -2.14 -0.95
N ALA A 22 8.65 -1.66 -1.72
CA ALA A 22 8.63 -1.83 -3.18
C ALA A 22 9.75 -1.04 -3.87
N ALA A 23 10.08 0.16 -3.37
CA ALA A 23 11.21 0.95 -3.86
C ALA A 23 12.57 0.29 -3.53
N GLU A 24 12.67 -0.45 -2.41
CA GLU A 24 13.86 -1.20 -2.03
C GLU A 24 13.97 -2.55 -2.76
N LEU A 25 12.87 -3.26 -3.00
CA LEU A 25 12.83 -4.51 -3.77
C LEU A 25 13.02 -4.31 -5.28
N GLY A 26 12.74 -3.12 -5.80
CA GLY A 26 12.89 -2.77 -7.22
C GLY A 26 14.31 -2.38 -7.63
N LYS A 27 15.31 -2.58 -6.75
CA LYS A 27 16.72 -2.26 -6.98
C LYS A 27 17.56 -3.54 -7.06
#